data_AF-A0A2E3ETX9-F1
#
_entry.id   AF-A0A2E3ETX9-F1
#
_cell.length_a   1.000
_cell.length_b   1.000
_cell.length_c   1.000
_cell.angle_alpha   90.00
_cell.angle_beta   90.00
_cell.angle_gamma   90.00
#
_symmetry.space_group_name_H-M   'P 1'
#
loop_
_entity.id
_entity.type
_entity.pdbx_description
1 polymer ?
#
loop_
_entity_poly.entity_id
_entity_poly.type
_entity_poly.pdbx_seq_one_letter_code
_entity_poly.pdbx_strand_id
1 'polypeptide(L)'
;MVWPGRRLVLTEAEAEVIATRPFQRLRRLRQIGLYGHAAPLADHTRYAHTIGTVWWTAELMRSLDDPAADPDGPRHLAAMRQILADEGASLNLVVRLFALIHDIALLPFGHTLRFQLGLIHGADSFTRCFRQAVDNIGDEIRPNMTDRPSAEALLWHLELAVAVAHAPRLLAGHRPAVGGPRLNTEVTDRLMPVLTFVYDLVHGVYGADIIDVCWRDLFAAGRVWDLPASLPVAGQIILCRPGDPAWPAPGRTMPASIFRYGIQAMDGDRVLMDRLTDLSATLDLRYEVAEKAFFHPRKCAADTMLDKALRSVDDHGGGDLSAGRPPFTDLDLLEMGDDAFLDLVAQREAAIGEGVRAARDLQAGRIWPEMVHLDGRGLAALEDQVCDSLTAPAGRSSAERRLARELGVPAAHVALRLAPRRMQAKAPDTPIGWRNGQAIPFDRLCREHGLPLSAASLPMRYAGLRDLSLYVRDGAAVASITAGRLVEILRGVAFA
;
A
#
# COMPACT_ATOMS: atom_id res chain seq x y z
N MET A 1 3.21 -19.94 -14.36
CA MET A 1 3.19 -18.79 -15.29
C MET A 1 2.76 -17.58 -14.49
N VAL A 2 3.43 -16.44 -14.61
CA VAL A 2 3.09 -15.23 -13.85
C VAL A 2 2.16 -14.34 -14.69
N TRP A 3 2.51 -14.17 -15.96
CA TRP A 3 1.68 -13.64 -17.05
C TRP A 3 2.21 -14.20 -18.39
N PRO A 4 1.56 -13.95 -19.54
CA PRO A 4 1.97 -14.53 -20.81
C PRO A 4 3.46 -14.31 -21.09
N GLY A 5 4.17 -15.40 -21.42
CA GLY A 5 5.61 -15.37 -21.71
C GLY A 5 6.55 -15.27 -20.50
N ARG A 6 6.05 -15.04 -19.27
CA ARG A 6 6.88 -14.98 -18.05
C ARG A 6 6.58 -16.14 -17.10
N ARG A 7 7.65 -16.79 -16.63
CA ARG A 7 7.60 -17.94 -15.72
C ARG A 7 8.44 -17.64 -14.49
N LEU A 8 7.86 -17.89 -13.32
CA LEU A 8 8.56 -17.94 -12.05
C LEU A 8 8.80 -19.41 -11.71
N VAL A 9 10.05 -19.74 -11.40
CA VAL A 9 10.40 -21.01 -10.75
C VAL A 9 10.41 -20.75 -9.25
N LEU A 10 9.64 -21.54 -8.52
CA LEU A 10 9.57 -21.48 -7.06
C LEU A 10 10.64 -22.39 -6.47
N THR A 11 11.24 -21.93 -5.39
CA THR A 11 12.01 -22.78 -4.46
C THR A 11 11.04 -23.61 -3.62
N GLU A 12 11.55 -24.68 -3.00
CA GLU A 12 10.79 -25.50 -2.06
C GLU A 12 10.26 -24.65 -0.89
N ALA A 13 11.10 -23.80 -0.32
CA ALA A 13 10.71 -22.87 0.74
C ALA A 13 9.54 -21.94 0.37
N GLU A 14 9.54 -21.40 -0.86
CA GLU A 14 8.41 -20.59 -1.33
C GLU A 14 7.16 -21.43 -1.57
N ALA A 15 7.32 -22.66 -2.08
CA ALA A 15 6.19 -23.57 -2.28
C ALA A 15 5.51 -23.92 -0.94
N GLU A 16 6.29 -24.16 0.12
CA GLU A 16 5.78 -24.40 1.48
C GLU A 16 4.99 -23.20 2.01
N VAL A 17 5.54 -21.98 1.90
CA VAL A 17 4.81 -20.76 2.30
C VAL A 17 3.54 -20.58 1.48
N ILE A 18 3.61 -20.81 0.16
CA ILE A 18 2.45 -20.69 -0.73
C ILE A 18 1.37 -21.69 -0.35
N ALA A 19 1.71 -22.90 0.09
CA ALA A 19 0.75 -23.94 0.44
C ALA A 19 -0.08 -23.60 1.70
N THR A 20 0.39 -22.68 2.54
CA THR A 20 -0.28 -22.33 3.80
C THR A 20 -1.60 -21.57 3.62
N ARG A 21 -2.53 -21.71 4.56
CA ARG A 21 -3.83 -21.00 4.51
C ARG A 21 -3.68 -19.47 4.56
N PRO A 22 -2.80 -18.87 5.40
CA PRO A 22 -2.59 -17.43 5.39
C PRO A 22 -2.20 -16.91 4.01
N PHE A 23 -1.35 -17.63 3.27
CA PHE A 23 -0.97 -17.23 1.92
C PHE A 23 -2.12 -17.45 0.91
N GLN A 24 -2.80 -18.59 0.97
CA GLN A 24 -3.94 -18.87 0.09
C GLN A 24 -5.10 -17.89 0.29
N ARG A 25 -5.22 -17.24 1.47
CA ARG A 25 -6.18 -16.15 1.71
C ARG A 25 -6.04 -15.02 0.71
N LEU A 26 -4.83 -14.71 0.25
CA LEU A 26 -4.58 -13.64 -0.71
C LEU A 26 -5.34 -13.81 -2.04
N ARG A 27 -5.80 -15.02 -2.37
CA ARG A 27 -6.67 -15.28 -3.53
C ARG A 27 -8.07 -14.69 -3.39
N ARG A 28 -8.49 -14.38 -2.16
CA ARG A 28 -9.80 -13.84 -1.84
C ARG A 28 -9.75 -12.33 -1.56
N LEU A 29 -8.60 -11.70 -1.83
CA LEU A 29 -8.38 -10.26 -1.66
C LEU A 29 -8.07 -9.66 -3.02
N ARG A 30 -8.93 -8.77 -3.51
CA ARG A 30 -8.72 -8.04 -4.75
C ARG A 30 -7.63 -6.99 -4.54
N GLN A 31 -6.76 -6.83 -5.53
CA GLN A 31 -5.66 -5.87 -5.46
C GLN A 31 -6.17 -4.42 -5.35
N ILE A 32 -7.17 -4.08 -6.16
CA ILE A 32 -7.75 -2.73 -6.27
C ILE A 32 -9.14 -2.65 -5.60
N GLY A 33 -9.45 -3.60 -4.70
CA GLY A 33 -10.71 -3.64 -3.96
C GLY A 33 -11.95 -3.55 -4.85
N LEU A 34 -12.78 -2.54 -4.64
CA LEU A 34 -14.07 -2.36 -5.33
C LEU A 34 -13.98 -1.79 -6.76
N TYR A 35 -12.77 -1.68 -7.34
CA TYR A 35 -12.61 -1.19 -8.72
C TYR A 35 -13.27 -2.08 -9.77
N GLY A 36 -13.52 -3.36 -9.45
CA GLY A 36 -14.29 -4.30 -10.29
C GLY A 36 -15.69 -3.78 -10.68
N HIS A 37 -16.29 -2.88 -9.89
CA HIS A 37 -17.56 -2.23 -10.26
C HIS A 37 -17.43 -1.21 -11.41
N ALA A 38 -16.21 -0.77 -11.72
CA ALA A 38 -15.90 0.17 -12.79
C ALA A 38 -15.19 -0.50 -13.98
N ALA A 39 -14.27 -1.42 -13.70
CA ALA A 39 -13.45 -2.09 -14.69
C ALA A 39 -13.56 -3.62 -14.55
N PRO A 40 -14.11 -4.33 -15.54
CA PRO A 40 -14.34 -5.77 -15.45
C PRO A 40 -13.05 -6.61 -15.44
N LEU A 41 -11.89 -6.02 -15.72
CA LEU A 41 -10.59 -6.69 -15.65
C LEU A 41 -9.91 -6.54 -14.28
N ALA A 42 -10.53 -5.82 -13.33
CA ALA A 42 -9.97 -5.51 -12.02
C ALA A 42 -10.28 -6.56 -10.93
N ASP A 43 -10.37 -7.83 -11.29
CA ASP A 43 -10.57 -8.96 -10.38
C ASP A 43 -9.27 -9.67 -10.00
N HIS A 44 -8.11 -9.15 -10.43
CA HIS A 44 -6.83 -9.71 -10.02
C HIS A 44 -6.61 -9.55 -8.52
N THR A 45 -5.95 -10.56 -7.95
CA THR A 45 -5.86 -10.75 -6.50
C THR A 45 -4.48 -10.38 -5.98
N ARG A 46 -4.38 -10.13 -4.67
CA ARG A 46 -3.09 -9.96 -3.99
C ARG A 46 -2.18 -11.17 -4.15
N TYR A 47 -2.75 -12.37 -4.29
CA TYR A 47 -2.00 -13.57 -4.60
C TYR A 47 -1.25 -13.44 -5.93
N ALA A 48 -1.92 -12.97 -6.99
CA ALA A 48 -1.27 -12.79 -8.30
C ALA A 48 -0.21 -11.68 -8.24
N HIS A 49 -0.51 -10.61 -7.51
CA HIS A 49 0.41 -9.49 -7.30
C HIS A 49 1.70 -9.93 -6.60
N THR A 50 1.63 -10.60 -5.44
CA THR A 50 2.84 -11.00 -4.70
C THR A 50 3.71 -11.98 -5.49
N ILE A 51 3.11 -12.91 -6.24
CA ILE A 51 3.85 -13.80 -7.16
C ILE A 51 4.56 -13.00 -8.27
N GLY A 52 3.92 -11.96 -8.78
CA GLY A 52 4.52 -11.01 -9.72
C GLY A 52 5.67 -10.20 -9.11
N THR A 53 5.50 -9.73 -7.87
CA THR A 53 6.53 -9.04 -7.11
C THR A 53 7.77 -9.92 -6.88
N VAL A 54 7.61 -11.21 -6.61
CA VAL A 54 8.75 -12.16 -6.53
C VAL A 54 9.48 -12.27 -7.86
N TRP A 55 8.75 -12.33 -8.98
CA TRP A 55 9.35 -12.38 -10.31
C TRP A 55 10.16 -11.12 -10.63
N TRP A 56 9.58 -9.94 -10.41
CA TRP A 56 10.29 -8.67 -10.60
C TRP A 56 11.52 -8.57 -9.70
N THR A 57 11.39 -8.96 -8.44
CA THR A 57 12.52 -8.98 -7.50
C THR A 57 13.67 -9.85 -8.02
N ALA A 58 13.38 -11.01 -8.61
CA ALA A 58 14.39 -11.88 -9.19
C ALA A 58 15.10 -11.23 -10.40
N GLU A 59 14.36 -10.54 -11.27
CA GLU A 59 14.94 -9.80 -12.40
C GLU A 59 15.83 -8.64 -11.96
N LEU A 60 15.38 -7.85 -10.97
CA LEU A 60 16.17 -6.76 -10.42
C LEU A 60 17.45 -7.28 -9.76
N MET A 61 17.36 -8.35 -8.96
CA MET A 61 18.54 -9.01 -8.36
C MET A 61 19.53 -9.51 -9.41
N ARG A 62 19.04 -10.08 -10.52
CA ARG A 62 19.89 -10.54 -11.63
C ARG A 62 20.66 -9.40 -12.26
N SER A 63 20.05 -8.22 -12.40
CA SER A 63 20.75 -7.05 -12.92
C SER A 63 21.84 -6.54 -11.98
N LEU A 64 21.63 -6.63 -10.66
CA LEU A 64 22.62 -6.19 -9.67
C LEU A 64 23.84 -7.12 -9.57
N ASP A 65 23.71 -8.37 -10.05
CA ASP A 65 24.79 -9.35 -10.10
C ASP A 65 25.56 -9.27 -11.44
N ASP A 66 25.15 -8.41 -12.38
CA ASP A 66 25.82 -8.17 -13.65
C ASP A 66 26.81 -6.99 -13.53
N PRO A 67 28.13 -7.23 -13.57
CA PRO A 67 29.14 -6.16 -13.48
C PRO A 67 29.05 -5.11 -14.60
N ALA A 68 28.40 -5.45 -15.73
CA ALA A 68 28.19 -4.48 -16.81
C ALA A 68 27.09 -3.46 -16.47
N ALA A 69 26.16 -3.83 -15.60
CA ALA A 69 25.10 -2.94 -15.11
C ALA A 69 25.52 -2.20 -13.82
N ASP A 70 26.11 -2.91 -12.86
CA ASP A 70 26.64 -2.34 -11.62
C ASP A 70 28.04 -2.92 -11.32
N PRO A 71 29.14 -2.19 -11.62
CA PRO A 71 30.51 -2.70 -11.43
C PRO A 71 30.82 -3.14 -9.99
N ASP A 72 30.21 -2.49 -8.99
CA ASP A 72 30.38 -2.82 -7.57
C ASP A 72 29.28 -3.76 -7.04
N GLY A 73 28.23 -3.99 -7.82
CA GLY A 73 27.05 -4.78 -7.47
C GLY A 73 27.40 -6.17 -6.94
N PRO A 74 28.16 -7.01 -7.66
CA PRO A 74 28.56 -8.35 -7.20
C PRO A 74 29.33 -8.32 -5.86
N ARG A 75 30.19 -7.31 -5.66
CA ARG A 75 30.96 -7.14 -4.42
C ARG A 75 30.04 -6.78 -3.25
N HIS A 76 29.09 -5.86 -3.46
CA HIS A 76 28.11 -5.51 -2.44
C HIS A 76 27.13 -6.66 -2.14
N LEU A 77 26.68 -7.39 -3.16
CA LEU A 77 25.87 -8.61 -2.98
C LEU A 77 26.63 -9.67 -2.17
N ALA A 78 27.92 -9.90 -2.46
CA ALA A 78 28.75 -10.81 -1.68
C ALA A 78 28.86 -10.39 -0.21
N ALA A 79 29.06 -9.10 0.06
CA ALA A 79 29.09 -8.58 1.44
C ALA A 79 27.76 -8.80 2.17
N MET A 80 26.61 -8.49 1.53
CA MET A 80 25.29 -8.72 2.12
C MET A 80 24.98 -10.21 2.32
N ARG A 81 25.41 -11.07 1.39
CA ARG A 81 25.32 -12.54 1.51
C ARG A 81 26.11 -13.01 2.74
N GLN A 82 27.32 -12.49 2.97
CA GLN A 82 28.11 -12.83 4.14
C GLN A 82 27.44 -12.38 5.45
N ILE A 83 26.96 -11.13 5.51
CA ILE A 83 26.27 -10.58 6.71
C ILE A 83 25.08 -11.47 7.12
N LEU A 84 24.29 -11.93 6.15
CA LEU A 84 23.17 -12.83 6.44
C LEU A 84 23.64 -14.26 6.75
N ALA A 85 24.68 -14.76 6.08
CA ALA A 85 25.21 -16.09 6.33
C ALA A 85 25.78 -16.25 7.75
N ASP A 86 26.41 -15.20 8.30
CA ASP A 86 26.87 -15.16 9.69
C ASP A 86 25.70 -15.31 10.69
N GLU A 87 24.50 -14.91 10.28
CA GLU A 87 23.25 -15.10 11.01
C GLU A 87 22.44 -16.32 10.50
N GLY A 88 23.08 -17.25 9.77
CA GLY A 88 22.44 -18.47 9.26
C GLY A 88 21.28 -18.22 8.29
N ALA A 89 21.33 -17.14 7.52
CA ALA A 89 20.32 -16.75 6.55
C ALA A 89 20.90 -16.53 5.14
N SER A 90 20.02 -16.62 4.13
CA SER A 90 20.32 -16.44 2.71
C SER A 90 19.69 -15.15 2.21
N LEU A 91 20.50 -14.27 1.60
CA LEU A 91 20.02 -13.03 0.97
C LEU A 91 18.92 -13.31 -0.05
N ASN A 92 19.13 -14.26 -0.95
CA ASN A 92 18.17 -14.58 -2.00
C ASN A 92 16.84 -15.05 -1.42
N LEU A 93 16.87 -15.83 -0.35
CA LEU A 93 15.65 -16.34 0.27
C LEU A 93 14.92 -15.25 1.08
N VAL A 94 15.63 -14.40 1.84
CA VAL A 94 15.02 -13.27 2.57
C VAL A 94 14.34 -12.31 1.59
N VAL A 95 15.04 -11.95 0.51
CA VAL A 95 14.53 -11.04 -0.54
C VAL A 95 13.25 -11.60 -1.16
N ARG A 96 13.26 -12.87 -1.55
CA ARG A 96 12.12 -13.51 -2.22
C ARG A 96 10.95 -13.77 -1.27
N LEU A 97 11.21 -14.19 -0.03
CA LEU A 97 10.16 -14.39 0.96
C LEU A 97 9.51 -13.06 1.36
N PHE A 98 10.29 -11.98 1.54
CA PHE A 98 9.72 -10.67 1.79
C PHE A 98 8.82 -10.22 0.63
N ALA A 99 9.29 -10.35 -0.62
CA ALA A 99 8.47 -10.07 -1.81
C ALA A 99 7.18 -10.91 -1.83
N LEU A 100 7.26 -12.18 -1.45
CA LEU A 100 6.12 -13.09 -1.40
C LEU A 100 5.10 -12.66 -0.34
N ILE A 101 5.54 -12.27 0.86
CA ILE A 101 4.66 -12.01 2.00
C ILE A 101 4.42 -10.52 2.32
N HIS A 102 4.95 -9.57 1.55
CA HIS A 102 4.85 -8.13 1.90
C HIS A 102 3.41 -7.64 2.12
N ASP A 103 2.45 -8.27 1.43
CA ASP A 103 1.01 -7.98 1.49
C ASP A 103 0.22 -8.94 2.38
N ILE A 104 0.88 -9.87 3.09
CA ILE A 104 0.23 -10.93 3.90
C ILE A 104 -0.58 -10.37 5.08
N ALA A 105 -0.33 -9.13 5.47
CA ALA A 105 -1.01 -8.46 6.58
C ALA A 105 -2.22 -7.64 6.13
N LEU A 106 -2.49 -7.53 4.83
CA LEU A 106 -3.61 -6.75 4.34
C LEU A 106 -4.92 -7.45 4.59
N LEU A 107 -5.83 -6.69 5.18
CA LEU A 107 -7.20 -7.09 5.52
C LEU A 107 -8.12 -6.91 4.30
N PRO A 108 -9.35 -7.47 4.32
CA PRO A 108 -10.37 -7.22 3.30
C PRO A 108 -10.51 -5.74 2.98
N PHE A 109 -10.46 -5.37 1.70
CA PHE A 109 -10.44 -3.97 1.24
C PHE A 109 -9.38 -3.09 1.94
N GLY A 110 -8.25 -3.66 2.38
CA GLY A 110 -7.32 -3.01 3.32
C GLY A 110 -6.77 -1.65 2.89
N HIS A 111 -6.46 -1.46 1.60
CA HIS A 111 -6.06 -0.13 1.09
C HIS A 111 -7.21 0.89 1.15
N THR A 112 -8.42 0.49 0.78
CA THR A 112 -9.63 1.32 0.87
C THR A 112 -9.88 1.67 2.34
N LEU A 113 -10.02 0.68 3.21
CA LEU A 113 -10.38 0.89 4.61
C LEU A 113 -9.30 1.69 5.37
N ARG A 114 -8.02 1.41 5.15
CA ARG A 114 -6.92 2.09 5.85
C ARG A 114 -6.63 3.48 5.29
N PHE A 115 -6.42 3.60 3.98
CA PHE A 115 -5.87 4.83 3.39
C PHE A 115 -6.92 5.75 2.77
N GLN A 116 -8.07 5.22 2.34
CA GLN A 116 -9.12 6.01 1.70
C GLN A 116 -10.21 6.42 2.69
N LEU A 117 -10.63 5.51 3.57
CA LEU A 117 -11.75 5.71 4.49
C LEU A 117 -11.33 5.99 5.93
N GLY A 118 -10.12 5.60 6.32
CA GLY A 118 -9.59 5.79 7.67
C GLY A 118 -10.29 4.96 8.76
N LEU A 119 -10.78 3.76 8.41
CA LEU A 119 -11.57 2.88 9.26
C LEU A 119 -10.77 1.73 9.94
N ILE A 120 -9.60 1.34 9.41
CA ILE A 120 -8.77 0.28 10.04
C ILE A 120 -7.66 0.90 10.89
N HIS A 121 -7.59 0.42 12.13
CA HIS A 121 -7.17 1.14 13.33
C HIS A 121 -5.68 1.17 13.65
N GLY A 122 -5.27 2.21 14.38
CA GLY A 122 -4.09 2.19 15.24
C GLY A 122 -2.74 2.24 14.51
N ALA A 123 -1.73 2.80 15.18
CA ALA A 123 -0.39 2.94 14.60
C ALA A 123 0.26 1.58 14.23
N ASP A 124 -0.22 0.48 14.82
CA ASP A 124 0.41 -0.84 14.79
C ASP A 124 -0.46 -2.00 14.26
N SER A 125 -1.66 -1.76 13.73
CA SER A 125 -2.51 -2.85 13.20
C SER A 125 -1.80 -3.71 12.16
N PHE A 126 -1.15 -3.08 11.17
CA PHE A 126 -0.36 -3.79 10.18
C PHE A 126 0.76 -4.63 10.80
N THR A 127 1.49 -4.08 11.78
CA THR A 127 2.55 -4.79 12.50
C THR A 127 2.01 -6.05 13.18
N ARG A 128 0.87 -5.94 13.89
CA ARG A 128 0.22 -7.08 14.56
C ARG A 128 -0.26 -8.12 13.56
N CYS A 129 -0.93 -7.70 12.50
CA CYS A 129 -1.45 -8.59 11.46
C CYS A 129 -0.33 -9.32 10.72
N PHE A 130 0.76 -8.62 10.42
CA PHE A 130 1.92 -9.21 9.75
C PHE A 130 2.57 -10.27 10.63
N ARG A 131 2.76 -9.95 11.92
CA ARG A 131 3.27 -10.89 12.92
C ARG A 131 2.38 -12.14 13.01
N GLN A 132 1.08 -11.95 13.26
CA GLN A 132 0.14 -13.06 13.36
C GLN A 132 0.09 -13.92 12.10
N ALA A 133 0.15 -13.31 10.92
CA ALA A 133 0.16 -14.05 9.67
C ALA A 133 1.42 -14.92 9.52
N VAL A 134 2.59 -14.42 9.92
CA VAL A 134 3.84 -15.19 9.92
C VAL A 134 3.80 -16.31 10.96
N ASP A 135 3.25 -16.05 12.15
CA ASP A 135 3.08 -17.08 13.18
C ASP A 135 2.15 -18.20 12.68
N ASN A 136 1.03 -17.86 12.05
CA ASN A 136 0.11 -18.83 11.45
C ASN A 136 0.77 -19.64 10.31
N ILE A 137 1.61 -19.00 9.49
CA ILE A 137 2.41 -19.72 8.48
C ILE A 137 3.33 -20.72 9.18
N GLY A 138 3.97 -20.31 10.28
CA GLY A 138 4.86 -21.17 11.05
C GLY A 138 4.16 -22.37 11.68
N ASP A 139 2.95 -22.18 12.20
CA ASP A 139 2.13 -23.25 12.77
C ASP A 139 1.72 -24.30 11.75
N GLU A 140 1.57 -23.93 10.46
CA GLU A 140 1.33 -24.89 9.39
C GLU A 140 2.62 -25.53 8.86
N ILE A 141 3.73 -24.79 8.80
CA ILE A 141 5.02 -25.30 8.30
C ILE A 141 5.63 -26.34 9.25
N ARG A 142 5.68 -26.05 10.56
CA ARG A 142 6.34 -26.92 11.56
C ARG A 142 5.83 -28.37 11.54
N PRO A 143 4.53 -28.67 11.45
CA PRO A 143 4.06 -30.06 11.39
C PRO A 143 4.17 -30.68 9.99
N ASN A 144 4.16 -29.89 8.92
CA ASN A 144 4.06 -30.38 7.54
C ASN A 144 5.43 -30.66 6.89
N MET A 145 6.47 -29.89 7.25
CA MET A 145 7.83 -30.13 6.75
C MET A 145 8.53 -31.24 7.56
N THR A 146 8.90 -32.33 6.89
CA THR A 146 9.59 -33.46 7.54
C THR A 146 11.03 -33.12 7.95
N ASP A 147 11.72 -32.29 7.18
CA ASP A 147 13.08 -31.85 7.50
C ASP A 147 13.06 -30.68 8.50
N ARG A 148 13.24 -31.01 9.78
CA ARG A 148 13.19 -30.04 10.88
C ARG A 148 14.20 -28.90 10.74
N PRO A 149 15.47 -29.13 10.37
CA PRO A 149 16.43 -28.04 10.14
C PRO A 149 15.99 -27.07 9.05
N SER A 150 15.51 -27.56 7.89
CA SER A 150 15.00 -26.67 6.83
C SER A 150 13.76 -25.91 7.26
N ALA A 151 12.87 -26.52 8.05
CA ALA A 151 11.71 -25.84 8.61
C ALA A 151 12.15 -24.67 9.52
N GLU A 152 13.04 -24.89 10.50
CA GLU A 152 13.52 -23.80 11.38
C GLU A 152 14.30 -22.73 10.60
N ALA A 153 15.04 -23.12 9.56
CA ALA A 153 15.69 -22.16 8.67
C ALA A 153 14.65 -21.30 7.95
N LEU A 154 13.61 -21.88 7.35
CA LEU A 154 12.54 -21.13 6.68
C LEU A 154 11.83 -20.16 7.64
N LEU A 155 11.50 -20.60 8.85
CA LEU A 155 10.87 -19.75 9.86
C LEU A 155 11.78 -18.58 10.25
N TRP A 156 13.09 -18.82 10.36
CA TRP A 156 14.04 -17.73 10.58
C TRP A 156 14.05 -16.70 9.43
N HIS A 157 13.96 -17.15 8.18
CA HIS A 157 13.89 -16.20 7.06
C HIS A 157 12.57 -15.41 7.03
N LEU A 158 11.46 -16.02 7.46
CA LEU A 158 10.18 -15.32 7.63
C LEU A 158 10.26 -14.28 8.75
N GLU A 159 10.94 -14.56 9.86
CA GLU A 159 11.23 -13.57 10.91
C GLU A 159 12.02 -12.37 10.36
N LEU A 160 13.03 -12.64 9.53
CA LEU A 160 13.78 -11.58 8.86
C LEU A 160 12.91 -10.77 7.90
N ALA A 161 11.99 -11.40 7.17
CA ALA A 161 11.04 -10.68 6.31
C ALA A 161 10.12 -9.74 7.12
N VAL A 162 9.74 -10.10 8.34
CA VAL A 162 9.03 -9.18 9.26
C VAL A 162 9.94 -7.99 9.61
N ALA A 163 11.21 -8.24 9.92
CA ALA A 163 12.18 -7.19 10.21
C ALA A 163 12.34 -6.23 9.02
N VAL A 164 12.42 -6.76 7.79
CA VAL A 164 12.47 -5.98 6.55
C VAL A 164 11.25 -5.07 6.43
N ALA A 165 10.03 -5.58 6.65
CA ALA A 165 8.79 -4.81 6.57
C ALA A 165 8.79 -3.57 7.49
N HIS A 166 9.59 -3.60 8.55
CA HIS A 166 9.73 -2.54 9.54
C HIS A 166 11.06 -1.79 9.48
N ALA A 167 11.92 -2.05 8.50
CA ALA A 167 13.25 -1.43 8.39
C ALA A 167 13.20 0.11 8.52
N PRO A 168 12.31 0.87 7.83
CA PRO A 168 12.23 2.33 8.01
C PRO A 168 11.92 2.77 9.44
N ARG A 169 11.04 2.03 10.13
CA ARG A 169 10.68 2.31 11.54
C ARG A 169 11.85 1.99 12.48
N LEU A 170 12.53 0.87 12.25
CA LEU A 170 13.70 0.44 13.02
C LEU A 170 14.87 1.43 12.86
N LEU A 171 15.10 1.93 11.65
CA LEU A 171 16.06 3.00 11.35
C LEU A 171 15.73 4.30 12.09
N ALA A 172 14.44 4.65 12.12
CA ALA A 172 13.92 5.79 12.87
C ALA A 172 13.86 5.55 14.40
N GLY A 173 14.51 4.51 14.92
CA GLY A 173 14.62 4.24 16.36
C GLY A 173 13.36 3.67 17.01
N HIS A 174 12.31 3.39 16.23
CA HIS A 174 11.12 2.75 16.77
C HIS A 174 11.43 1.29 17.09
N ARG A 175 10.85 0.79 18.18
CA ARG A 175 10.91 -0.62 18.57
C ARG A 175 9.53 -1.23 18.42
N PRO A 176 9.06 -1.47 17.17
CA PRO A 176 7.84 -2.25 17.01
C PRO A 176 8.04 -3.62 17.67
N ALA A 177 6.95 -4.30 18.06
CA ALA A 177 7.01 -5.69 18.52
C ALA A 177 7.34 -6.59 17.32
N VAL A 178 8.58 -6.50 16.85
CA VAL A 178 9.13 -7.29 15.74
C VAL A 178 10.00 -8.39 16.31
N GLY A 179 9.70 -9.61 15.92
CA GLY A 179 10.62 -10.73 16.08
C GLY A 179 10.29 -11.67 17.23
N GLY A 180 10.59 -12.95 16.99
CA GLY A 180 10.84 -13.92 18.04
C GLY A 180 12.18 -13.68 18.76
N PRO A 181 12.52 -14.51 19.78
CA PRO A 181 13.66 -14.27 20.69
C PRO A 181 15.04 -14.14 20.02
N ARG A 182 15.21 -14.65 18.79
CA ARG A 182 16.45 -14.56 18.02
C ARG A 182 16.72 -13.17 17.43
N LEU A 183 15.67 -12.41 17.07
CA LEU A 183 15.80 -11.08 16.48
C LEU A 183 15.87 -10.00 17.57
N ASN A 184 16.94 -10.02 18.36
CA ASN A 184 17.17 -9.02 19.40
C ASN A 184 17.81 -7.73 18.82
N THR A 185 18.03 -6.73 19.68
CA THR A 185 18.61 -5.42 19.29
C THR A 185 19.94 -5.56 18.57
N GLU A 186 20.82 -6.45 19.04
CA GLU A 186 22.18 -6.63 18.53
C GLU A 186 22.19 -7.27 17.14
N VAL A 187 21.40 -8.34 16.96
CA VAL A 187 21.20 -8.98 15.65
C VAL A 187 20.55 -7.98 14.68
N THR A 188 19.55 -7.23 15.14
CA THR A 188 18.89 -6.20 14.33
C THR A 188 19.88 -5.13 13.85
N ASP A 189 20.78 -4.66 14.72
CA ASP A 189 21.81 -3.68 14.35
C ASP A 189 22.78 -4.22 13.29
N ARG A 190 23.25 -5.47 13.45
CA ARG A 190 24.12 -6.13 12.47
C ARG A 190 23.45 -6.29 11.10
N LEU A 191 22.16 -6.61 11.08
CA LEU A 191 21.42 -6.87 9.86
C LEU A 191 20.87 -5.60 9.20
N MET A 192 20.79 -4.48 9.91
CA MET A 192 20.18 -3.24 9.42
C MET A 192 20.71 -2.76 8.05
N PRO A 193 22.01 -2.84 7.73
CA PRO A 193 22.52 -2.51 6.41
C PRO A 193 21.85 -3.30 5.28
N VAL A 194 21.52 -4.57 5.51
CA VAL A 194 20.91 -5.47 4.54
C VAL A 194 19.39 -5.32 4.53
N LEU A 195 18.74 -5.23 5.71
CA LEU A 195 17.29 -5.08 5.81
C LEU A 195 16.78 -3.83 5.05
N THR A 196 17.55 -2.74 5.09
CA THR A 196 17.22 -1.51 4.37
C THR A 196 17.25 -1.72 2.85
N PHE A 197 18.28 -2.40 2.33
CA PHE A 197 18.38 -2.74 0.91
C PHE A 197 17.21 -3.62 0.46
N VAL A 198 16.87 -4.67 1.22
CA VAL A 198 15.76 -5.56 0.87
C VAL A 198 14.43 -4.80 0.86
N TYR A 199 14.23 -3.88 1.82
CA TYR A 199 13.05 -3.03 1.85
C TYR A 199 12.94 -2.14 0.60
N ASP A 200 14.02 -1.44 0.23
CA ASP A 200 14.02 -0.58 -0.96
C ASP A 200 13.75 -1.38 -2.25
N LEU A 201 14.43 -2.52 -2.41
CA LEU A 201 14.34 -3.37 -3.61
C LEU A 201 12.91 -3.88 -3.86
N VAL A 202 12.21 -4.26 -2.79
CA VAL A 202 10.88 -4.85 -2.88
C VAL A 202 9.78 -3.80 -2.77
N HIS A 203 9.82 -2.94 -1.75
CA HIS A 203 8.71 -2.07 -1.36
C HIS A 203 9.03 -0.56 -1.48
N GLY A 204 10.24 -0.21 -1.90
CA GLY A 204 10.65 1.16 -2.17
C GLY A 204 9.77 1.85 -3.23
N VAL A 205 9.96 3.16 -3.38
CA VAL A 205 9.15 3.97 -4.31
C VAL A 205 9.43 3.62 -5.78
N TYR A 206 10.60 3.06 -6.05
CA TYR A 206 10.92 2.29 -7.24
C TYR A 206 11.43 0.91 -6.80
N GLY A 207 10.51 -0.02 -6.64
CA GLY A 207 10.78 -1.40 -6.22
C GLY A 207 9.84 -2.38 -6.91
N ALA A 208 10.08 -3.68 -6.72
CA ALA A 208 9.34 -4.74 -7.38
C ALA A 208 7.81 -4.66 -7.18
N ASP A 209 7.34 -4.23 -6.00
CA ASP A 209 5.92 -3.99 -5.69
C ASP A 209 5.33 -2.97 -6.67
N ILE A 210 5.93 -1.78 -6.77
CA ILE A 210 5.43 -0.71 -7.63
C ILE A 210 5.50 -1.08 -9.11
N ILE A 211 6.53 -1.80 -9.54
CA ILE A 211 6.63 -2.28 -10.92
C ILE A 211 5.49 -3.26 -11.24
N ASP A 212 5.19 -4.20 -10.33
CA ASP A 212 4.06 -5.12 -10.52
C ASP A 212 2.72 -4.38 -10.52
N VAL A 213 2.53 -3.42 -9.61
CA VAL A 213 1.36 -2.54 -9.59
C VAL A 213 1.19 -1.81 -10.91
N CYS A 214 2.24 -1.17 -11.43
CA CYS A 214 2.17 -0.47 -12.72
C CYS A 214 1.79 -1.44 -13.84
N TRP A 215 2.37 -2.64 -13.87
CA TRP A 215 2.05 -3.61 -14.91
C TRP A 215 0.60 -4.11 -14.82
N ARG A 216 0.18 -4.54 -13.63
CA ARG A 216 -1.08 -5.28 -13.43
C ARG A 216 -2.28 -4.37 -13.27
N ASP A 217 -2.13 -3.28 -12.51
CA ASP A 217 -3.24 -2.37 -12.21
C ASP A 217 -3.54 -1.47 -13.41
N LEU A 218 -2.52 -1.05 -14.19
CA LEU A 218 -2.77 -0.36 -15.46
C LEU A 218 -3.48 -1.27 -16.45
N PHE A 219 -3.07 -2.55 -16.54
CA PHE A 219 -3.74 -3.50 -17.42
C PHE A 219 -5.22 -3.63 -17.07
N ALA A 220 -5.54 -3.76 -15.78
CA ALA A 220 -6.91 -3.76 -15.30
C ALA A 220 -7.66 -2.45 -15.60
N ALA A 221 -6.96 -1.31 -15.60
CA ALA A 221 -7.47 -0.01 -16.01
C ALA A 221 -7.47 0.22 -17.54
N GLY A 222 -7.22 -0.82 -18.35
CA GLY A 222 -7.25 -0.74 -19.81
C GLY A 222 -6.02 -0.09 -20.45
N ARG A 223 -4.89 -0.02 -19.73
CA ARG A 223 -3.61 0.49 -20.22
C ARG A 223 -2.56 -0.60 -20.21
N VAL A 224 -1.92 -0.83 -21.35
CA VAL A 224 -0.76 -1.72 -21.43
C VAL A 224 0.48 -0.89 -21.13
N TRP A 225 1.35 -1.44 -20.29
CA TRP A 225 2.65 -0.86 -19.99
C TRP A 225 3.70 -1.96 -19.90
N ASP A 226 4.89 -1.64 -20.42
CA ASP A 226 6.10 -2.43 -20.25
C ASP A 226 7.17 -1.57 -19.59
N LEU A 227 7.97 -2.20 -18.74
CA LEU A 227 9.09 -1.54 -18.08
C LEU A 227 10.09 -1.01 -19.13
N PRO A 228 10.41 0.30 -19.15
CA PRO A 228 11.37 0.88 -20.08
C PRO A 228 12.70 0.13 -20.05
N ALA A 229 13.29 -0.15 -21.22
CA ALA A 229 14.48 -1.00 -21.34
C ALA A 229 15.72 -0.45 -20.60
N SER A 230 15.76 0.85 -20.32
CA SER A 230 16.82 1.50 -19.55
C SER A 230 16.80 1.10 -18.06
N LEU A 231 15.62 0.85 -17.50
CA LEU A 231 15.43 0.72 -16.06
C LEU A 231 15.85 -0.62 -15.45
N PRO A 232 15.65 -1.79 -16.11
CA PRO A 232 16.18 -3.05 -15.61
C PRO A 232 17.68 -3.00 -15.34
N VAL A 233 18.45 -2.36 -16.23
CA VAL A 233 19.92 -2.26 -16.15
C VAL A 233 20.42 -1.02 -15.41
N ALA A 234 19.51 -0.18 -14.93
CA ALA A 234 19.85 1.03 -14.20
C ALA A 234 19.90 0.84 -12.68
N GLY A 235 19.44 -0.32 -12.19
CA GLY A 235 19.49 -0.64 -10.76
C GLY A 235 20.92 -0.62 -10.22
N GLN A 236 21.10 -0.08 -9.02
CA GLN A 236 22.40 0.02 -8.37
C GLN A 236 22.29 -0.26 -6.87
N ILE A 237 23.32 -0.89 -6.31
CA ILE A 237 23.51 -0.96 -4.85
C ILE A 237 24.37 0.22 -4.41
N ILE A 238 23.77 1.15 -3.67
CA ILE A 238 24.46 2.36 -3.22
C ILE A 238 24.81 2.23 -1.73
N LEU A 239 26.08 2.49 -1.42
CA LEU A 239 26.57 2.50 -0.04
C LEU A 239 26.40 3.89 0.57
N CYS A 240 25.39 4.05 1.42
CA CYS A 240 25.14 5.31 2.12
C CYS A 240 25.83 5.33 3.49
N ARG A 241 26.28 6.52 3.91
CA ARG A 241 26.94 6.80 5.19
C ARG A 241 26.25 7.97 5.93
N PRO A 242 26.44 8.09 7.26
CA PRO A 242 25.95 9.23 8.02
C PRO A 242 26.35 10.56 7.38
N GLY A 243 25.37 11.43 7.12
CA GLY A 243 25.56 12.72 6.48
C GLY A 243 25.29 12.75 4.97
N ASP A 244 25.14 11.58 4.31
CA ASP A 244 24.73 11.54 2.92
C ASP A 244 23.29 12.07 2.74
N PRO A 245 22.96 12.70 1.59
CA PRO A 245 21.61 13.21 1.32
C PRO A 245 20.51 12.15 1.41
N ALA A 246 20.79 10.90 1.01
CA ALA A 246 19.85 9.78 1.13
C ALA A 246 20.02 8.98 2.44
N TRP A 247 20.79 9.49 3.41
CA TRP A 247 20.88 8.90 4.74
C TRP A 247 19.56 9.11 5.48
N PRO A 248 18.92 8.04 6.01
CA PRO A 248 17.68 8.17 6.75
C PRO A 248 17.90 8.98 8.05
N ALA A 249 16.89 9.74 8.46
CA ALA A 249 16.96 10.49 9.72
C ALA A 249 17.20 9.53 10.90
N PRO A 250 18.29 9.69 11.67
CA PRO A 250 18.68 8.71 12.68
C PRO A 250 17.74 8.78 13.89
N GLY A 251 17.26 7.62 14.36
CA GLY A 251 16.57 7.50 15.66
C GLY A 251 17.25 6.54 16.65
N ARG A 252 18.35 5.88 16.26
CA ARG A 252 19.19 5.01 17.11
C ARG A 252 20.66 5.12 16.70
N THR A 253 21.55 4.47 17.45
CA THR A 253 22.94 4.23 16.98
C THR A 253 22.89 3.42 15.70
N MET A 254 23.36 4.02 14.62
CA MET A 254 23.32 3.43 13.29
C MET A 254 24.63 2.70 12.96
N PRO A 255 24.60 1.68 12.08
CA PRO A 255 25.83 1.12 11.52
C PRO A 255 26.62 2.19 10.76
N ALA A 256 27.93 1.96 10.57
CA ALA A 256 28.81 2.90 9.87
C ALA A 256 28.38 3.20 8.42
N SER A 257 27.62 2.28 7.81
CA SER A 257 27.04 2.42 6.49
C SER A 257 25.84 1.48 6.32
N ILE A 258 24.97 1.79 5.36
CA ILE A 258 23.84 0.94 4.95
C ILE A 258 23.86 0.75 3.43
N PHE A 259 23.30 -0.37 2.96
CA PHE A 259 23.05 -0.58 1.54
C PHE A 259 21.65 -0.05 1.20
N ARG A 260 21.54 0.69 0.11
CA ARG A 260 20.27 1.15 -0.47
C ARG A 260 20.16 0.61 -1.88
N TYR A 261 18.94 0.25 -2.28
CA TYR A 261 18.65 0.01 -3.70
C TYR A 261 18.21 1.32 -4.36
N GLY A 262 18.77 1.62 -5.53
CA GLY A 262 18.52 2.86 -6.24
C GLY A 262 18.79 2.75 -7.74
N ILE A 263 18.85 3.90 -8.39
CA ILE A 263 19.13 4.03 -9.82
C ILE A 263 20.49 4.70 -10.02
N GLN A 264 21.38 4.10 -10.81
CA GLN A 264 22.60 4.75 -11.28
C GLN A 264 22.25 5.79 -12.35
N ALA A 265 22.57 7.06 -12.08
CA ALA A 265 22.34 8.16 -13.02
C ALA A 265 23.62 8.76 -13.59
N MET A 266 24.78 8.16 -13.34
CA MET A 266 26.09 8.67 -13.74
C MET A 266 26.93 7.61 -14.47
N ASP A 267 27.62 8.03 -15.52
CA ASP A 267 28.72 7.31 -16.17
C ASP A 267 29.94 8.25 -16.23
N GLY A 268 30.89 8.05 -15.32
CA GLY A 268 31.91 9.05 -15.01
C GLY A 268 31.25 10.38 -14.60
N ASP A 269 31.57 11.46 -15.33
CA ASP A 269 30.98 12.79 -15.12
C ASP A 269 29.68 13.03 -15.92
N ARG A 270 29.30 12.08 -16.79
CA ARG A 270 28.11 12.21 -17.64
C ARG A 270 26.87 11.79 -16.88
N VAL A 271 25.83 12.62 -16.96
CA VAL A 271 24.49 12.28 -16.46
C VAL A 271 23.76 11.40 -17.48
N LEU A 272 23.24 10.27 -17.01
CA LEU A 272 22.41 9.32 -17.77
C LEU A 272 20.94 9.78 -17.70
N MET A 273 20.60 10.80 -18.50
CA MET A 273 19.29 11.45 -18.48
C MET A 273 18.13 10.54 -18.89
N ASP A 274 18.38 9.58 -19.79
CA ASP A 274 17.40 8.57 -20.21
C ASP A 274 16.84 7.79 -19.01
N ARG A 275 17.71 7.34 -18.09
CA ARG A 275 17.33 6.62 -16.87
C ARG A 275 16.49 7.49 -15.93
N LEU A 276 16.86 8.76 -15.77
CA LEU A 276 16.13 9.72 -14.93
C LEU A 276 14.74 10.05 -15.51
N THR A 277 14.66 10.22 -16.84
CA THR A 277 13.39 10.45 -17.54
C THR A 277 12.48 9.23 -17.44
N ASP A 278 13.00 8.02 -17.64
CA ASP A 278 12.21 6.79 -17.55
C ASP A 278 11.77 6.49 -16.11
N LEU A 279 12.59 6.83 -15.10
CA LEU A 279 12.18 6.79 -13.70
C LEU A 279 11.02 7.77 -13.43
N SER A 280 11.13 9.02 -13.90
CA SER A 280 10.03 9.99 -13.79
C SER A 280 8.76 9.46 -14.44
N ALA A 281 8.85 8.92 -15.66
CA ALA A 281 7.71 8.37 -16.38
C ALA A 281 7.07 7.18 -15.62
N THR A 282 7.88 6.33 -15.00
CA THR A 282 7.37 5.21 -14.18
C THR A 282 6.64 5.70 -12.93
N LEU A 283 7.13 6.76 -12.28
CA LEU A 283 6.44 7.38 -11.14
C LEU A 283 5.16 8.09 -11.56
N ASP A 284 5.12 8.67 -12.76
CA ASP A 284 3.91 9.23 -13.36
C ASP A 284 2.84 8.16 -13.61
N LEU A 285 3.24 6.95 -14.02
CA LEU A 285 2.31 5.83 -14.21
C LEU A 285 1.66 5.38 -12.91
N ARG A 286 2.39 5.41 -11.78
CA ARG A 286 1.79 5.18 -10.46
C ARG A 286 0.74 6.25 -10.12
N TYR A 287 0.95 7.50 -10.53
CA TYR A 287 -0.08 8.52 -10.43
C TYR A 287 -1.29 8.20 -11.32
N GLU A 288 -1.06 7.73 -12.54
CA GLU A 288 -2.17 7.34 -13.42
C GLU A 288 -3.00 6.18 -12.86
N VAL A 289 -2.37 5.20 -12.20
CA VAL A 289 -3.11 4.15 -11.47
C VAL A 289 -3.98 4.78 -10.38
N ALA A 290 -3.44 5.76 -9.64
CA ALA A 290 -4.20 6.44 -8.61
C ALA A 290 -5.41 7.18 -9.20
N GLU A 291 -5.21 7.95 -10.27
CA GLU A 291 -6.26 8.70 -10.96
C GLU A 291 -7.33 7.78 -11.57
N LYS A 292 -6.93 6.76 -12.33
CA LYS A 292 -7.83 5.95 -13.17
C LYS A 292 -8.44 4.76 -12.46
N ALA A 293 -7.78 4.28 -11.40
CA ALA A 293 -8.22 3.11 -10.64
C ALA A 293 -8.56 3.48 -9.20
N PHE A 294 -7.58 3.91 -8.39
CA PHE A 294 -7.79 4.08 -6.94
C PHE A 294 -8.85 5.13 -6.60
N PHE A 295 -8.94 6.19 -7.40
CA PHE A 295 -9.87 7.30 -7.24
C PHE A 295 -10.86 7.43 -8.41
N HIS A 296 -11.08 6.34 -9.14
CA HIS A 296 -12.10 6.30 -10.19
C HIS A 296 -13.49 6.62 -9.59
N PRO A 297 -14.31 7.50 -10.19
CA PRO A 297 -15.58 7.94 -9.60
C PRO A 297 -16.51 6.80 -9.16
N ARG A 298 -16.66 5.77 -10.01
CA ARG A 298 -17.49 4.60 -9.69
C ARG A 298 -16.91 3.70 -8.58
N LYS A 299 -15.59 3.65 -8.42
CA LYS A 299 -14.95 2.97 -7.28
C LYS A 299 -15.14 3.79 -6.01
N CYS A 300 -14.92 5.11 -6.08
CA CYS A 300 -15.14 6.02 -4.96
C CYS A 300 -16.57 5.92 -4.43
N ALA A 301 -17.58 5.85 -5.30
CA ALA A 301 -18.96 5.60 -4.91
C ALA A 301 -19.12 4.27 -4.16
N ALA A 302 -18.53 3.19 -4.68
CA ALA A 302 -18.54 1.86 -4.06
C ALA A 302 -17.84 1.85 -2.68
N ASP A 303 -16.66 2.45 -2.57
CA ASP A 303 -15.93 2.60 -1.31
C ASP A 303 -16.76 3.40 -0.29
N THR A 304 -17.47 4.44 -0.77
CA THR A 304 -18.33 5.28 0.09
C THR A 304 -19.55 4.52 0.59
N MET A 305 -20.12 3.63 -0.23
CA MET A 305 -21.19 2.72 0.20
C MET A 305 -20.68 1.72 1.25
N LEU A 306 -19.45 1.21 1.10
CA LEU A 306 -18.82 0.36 2.12
C LEU A 306 -18.58 1.13 3.43
N ASP A 307 -18.04 2.35 3.37
CA ASP A 307 -17.91 3.25 4.53
C ASP A 307 -19.25 3.47 5.23
N LYS A 308 -20.30 3.74 4.46
CA LYS A 308 -21.66 3.92 4.96
C LYS A 308 -22.19 2.69 5.66
N ALA A 309 -22.01 1.51 5.06
CA ALA A 309 -22.46 0.25 5.63
C ALA A 309 -21.76 -0.02 6.97
N LEU A 310 -20.44 0.14 7.01
CA LEU A 310 -19.63 -0.07 8.21
C LEU A 310 -20.04 0.88 9.34
N ARG A 311 -20.15 2.18 9.05
CA ARG A 311 -20.61 3.17 10.05
C ARG A 311 -22.04 2.91 10.51
N SER A 312 -22.92 2.43 9.64
CA SER A 312 -24.29 2.09 10.03
C SER A 312 -24.31 0.92 11.02
N VAL A 313 -23.48 -0.11 10.80
CA VAL A 313 -23.29 -1.22 11.74
C VAL A 313 -22.70 -0.74 13.06
N ASP A 314 -21.74 0.17 13.03
CA ASP A 314 -21.11 0.72 14.23
C ASP A 314 -22.08 1.55 15.09
N ASP A 315 -22.75 2.52 14.45
CA ASP A 315 -23.71 3.45 15.08
C ASP A 315 -24.86 2.71 15.80
N HIS A 316 -25.22 1.49 15.36
CA HIS A 316 -26.32 0.68 15.92
C HIS A 316 -25.86 -0.57 16.69
N GLY A 317 -24.58 -0.93 16.60
CA GLY A 317 -24.02 -2.17 17.17
C GLY A 317 -23.45 -2.02 18.57
N GLY A 318 -23.44 -0.81 19.14
CA GLY A 318 -22.71 -0.51 20.38
C GLY A 318 -21.18 -0.60 20.21
N GLY A 319 -20.72 -0.52 18.97
CA GLY A 319 -19.32 -0.57 18.55
C GLY A 319 -18.64 0.79 18.51
N ASP A 320 -17.32 0.79 18.38
CA ASP A 320 -16.53 1.99 18.09
C ASP A 320 -15.45 1.66 17.05
N LEU A 321 -15.81 1.79 15.76
CA LEU A 321 -14.93 1.72 14.58
C LEU A 321 -13.86 2.81 14.55
N SER A 322 -13.75 3.67 15.56
CA SER A 322 -12.55 4.52 15.76
C SER A 322 -11.58 3.96 16.82
N ALA A 323 -12.06 3.18 17.79
CA ALA A 323 -11.28 2.68 18.94
C ALA A 323 -10.76 1.22 18.85
N GLY A 324 -11.00 0.50 17.75
CA GLY A 324 -10.49 -0.86 17.53
C GLY A 324 -11.26 -1.91 18.32
N ARG A 325 -12.47 -1.53 18.76
CA ARG A 325 -13.43 -2.38 19.45
C ARG A 325 -14.62 -2.63 18.51
N PRO A 326 -15.38 -3.73 18.72
CA PRO A 326 -16.23 -4.41 17.72
C PRO A 326 -17.09 -3.45 16.88
N PRO A 327 -17.48 -3.80 15.64
CA PRO A 327 -17.96 -5.15 15.27
C PRO A 327 -16.91 -6.12 14.73
N PHE A 328 -15.71 -5.66 14.35
CA PHE A 328 -14.67 -6.51 13.73
C PHE A 328 -13.30 -6.25 14.37
N THR A 329 -12.56 -7.29 14.74
CA THR A 329 -11.15 -7.15 15.14
C THR A 329 -10.21 -7.33 13.94
N ASP A 330 -9.03 -6.72 13.98
CA ASP A 330 -7.98 -6.91 12.96
C ASP A 330 -7.70 -8.40 12.71
N LEU A 331 -7.69 -9.22 13.77
CA LEU A 331 -7.37 -10.64 13.71
C LEU A 331 -8.50 -11.46 13.09
N ASP A 332 -9.77 -11.14 13.39
CA ASP A 332 -10.91 -11.79 12.72
C ASP A 332 -10.87 -11.51 11.21
N LEU A 333 -10.57 -10.26 10.84
CA LEU A 333 -10.46 -9.85 9.44
C LEU A 333 -9.27 -10.51 8.74
N LEU A 334 -8.21 -10.84 9.48
CA LEU A 334 -7.03 -11.51 8.94
C LEU A 334 -7.34 -12.94 8.45
N GLU A 335 -8.49 -13.52 8.73
CA GLU A 335 -8.86 -14.85 8.21
C GLU A 335 -9.78 -14.78 6.98
N MET A 336 -10.30 -13.58 6.67
CA MET A 336 -11.36 -13.37 5.69
C MET A 336 -10.85 -12.92 4.31
N GLY A 337 -11.72 -13.08 3.31
CA GLY A 337 -11.60 -12.42 2.01
C GLY A 337 -12.58 -11.26 1.87
N ASP A 338 -12.48 -10.51 0.77
CA ASP A 338 -13.32 -9.35 0.47
C ASP A 338 -14.81 -9.69 0.48
N ASP A 339 -15.21 -10.75 -0.22
CA ASP A 339 -16.63 -11.12 -0.37
C ASP A 339 -17.21 -11.62 0.97
N ALA A 340 -16.46 -12.43 1.72
CA ALA A 340 -16.89 -12.93 3.02
C ALA A 340 -17.08 -11.80 4.04
N PHE A 341 -16.20 -10.79 3.99
CA PHE A 341 -16.34 -9.61 4.81
C PHE A 341 -17.55 -8.77 4.39
N LEU A 342 -17.78 -8.58 3.09
CA LEU A 342 -18.94 -7.84 2.59
C LEU A 342 -20.26 -8.54 2.94
N ASP A 343 -20.32 -9.87 2.86
CA ASP A 343 -21.45 -10.68 3.32
C ASP A 343 -21.73 -10.49 4.80
N LEU A 344 -20.68 -10.51 5.62
CA LEU A 344 -20.79 -10.28 7.06
C LEU A 344 -21.35 -8.87 7.36
N VAL A 345 -20.87 -7.84 6.67
CA VAL A 345 -21.39 -6.47 6.82
C VAL A 345 -22.87 -6.40 6.39
N ALA A 346 -23.23 -7.01 5.27
CA ALA A 346 -24.61 -7.03 4.77
C ALA A 346 -25.58 -7.77 5.71
N GLN A 347 -25.13 -8.83 6.38
CA GLN A 347 -25.90 -9.53 7.41
C GLN A 347 -26.12 -8.65 8.64
N ARG A 348 -25.08 -7.90 9.07
CA ARG A 348 -25.18 -6.98 10.20
C ARG A 348 -26.09 -5.80 9.90
N GLU A 349 -26.01 -5.22 8.70
CA GLU A 349 -26.95 -4.16 8.26
C GLU A 349 -28.41 -4.65 8.31
N ALA A 350 -28.67 -5.88 7.83
CA ALA A 350 -30.01 -6.44 7.81
C ALA A 350 -30.63 -6.61 9.22
N ALA A 351 -29.80 -6.81 10.24
CA ALA A 351 -30.24 -6.90 11.63
C ALA A 351 -30.67 -5.54 12.22
N ILE A 352 -30.26 -4.42 11.61
CA ILE A 352 -30.64 -3.06 12.03
C ILE A 352 -32.03 -2.71 11.49
N GLY A 353 -32.31 -3.04 10.23
CA GLY A 353 -33.62 -2.85 9.61
C GLY A 353 -33.56 -2.84 8.08
N GLU A 354 -34.70 -3.08 7.41
CA GLU A 354 -34.77 -3.26 5.94
C GLU A 354 -34.30 -2.03 5.12
N GLY A 355 -34.30 -0.84 5.72
CA GLY A 355 -33.83 0.40 5.11
C GLY A 355 -32.31 0.62 5.12
N VAL A 356 -31.57 -0.16 5.93
CA VAL A 356 -30.10 -0.09 6.03
C VAL A 356 -29.52 -1.23 5.19
N ARG A 357 -28.97 -0.90 4.03
CA ARG A 357 -28.64 -1.90 3.00
C ARG A 357 -27.58 -1.44 2.00
N ALA A 358 -26.66 -0.57 2.41
CA ALA A 358 -25.62 -0.07 1.53
C ALA A 358 -24.71 -1.21 1.02
N ALA A 359 -24.37 -2.18 1.88
CA ALA A 359 -23.61 -3.36 1.48
C ALA A 359 -24.42 -4.27 0.53
N ARG A 360 -25.71 -4.49 0.79
CA ARG A 360 -26.57 -5.28 -0.14
C ARG A 360 -26.74 -4.62 -1.50
N ASP A 361 -26.80 -3.29 -1.55
CA ASP A 361 -26.84 -2.56 -2.81
C ASP A 361 -25.50 -2.64 -3.55
N LEU A 362 -24.38 -2.54 -2.82
CA LEU A 362 -23.05 -2.75 -3.35
C LEU A 362 -22.88 -4.16 -3.96
N GLN A 363 -23.27 -5.21 -3.22
CA GLN A 363 -23.24 -6.61 -3.67
C GLN A 363 -24.04 -6.83 -4.97
N ALA A 364 -25.16 -6.15 -5.11
CA ALA A 364 -25.99 -6.23 -6.30
C ALA A 364 -25.57 -5.30 -7.44
N GLY A 365 -24.44 -4.60 -7.30
CA GLY A 365 -23.94 -3.64 -8.28
C GLY A 365 -24.79 -2.38 -8.44
N ARG A 366 -25.68 -2.09 -7.48
CA ARG A 366 -26.51 -0.87 -7.44
C ARG A 366 -25.71 0.27 -6.81
N ILE A 367 -24.73 0.77 -7.55
CA ILE A 367 -23.89 1.88 -7.13
C ILE A 367 -24.72 3.16 -7.04
N TRP A 368 -24.67 3.84 -5.89
CA TRP A 368 -25.43 5.07 -5.69
C TRP A 368 -24.89 6.20 -6.58
N PRO A 369 -25.76 6.98 -7.25
CA PRO A 369 -25.32 8.09 -8.08
C PRO A 369 -24.70 9.21 -7.24
N GLU A 370 -23.70 9.87 -7.82
CA GLU A 370 -23.17 11.12 -7.29
C GLU A 370 -24.19 12.25 -7.52
N MET A 371 -24.66 12.87 -6.44
CA MET A 371 -25.57 14.00 -6.48
C MET A 371 -24.81 15.32 -6.63
N VAL A 372 -23.71 15.49 -5.90
CA VAL A 372 -22.88 16.69 -5.92
C VAL A 372 -21.42 16.31 -5.81
N HIS A 373 -20.59 16.96 -6.62
CA HIS A 373 -19.14 16.88 -6.59
C HIS A 373 -18.53 18.23 -6.25
N LEU A 374 -17.60 18.27 -5.31
CA LEU A 374 -16.74 19.42 -5.02
C LEU A 374 -15.31 19.07 -5.40
N ASP A 375 -14.83 19.68 -6.48
CA ASP A 375 -13.42 19.62 -6.88
C ASP A 375 -12.53 20.40 -5.89
N GLY A 376 -11.21 20.44 -6.12
CA GLY A 376 -10.28 21.16 -5.25
C GLY A 376 -10.64 22.64 -5.00
N ARG A 377 -11.33 23.32 -5.94
CA ARG A 377 -11.78 24.72 -5.73
C ARG A 377 -13.03 24.77 -4.86
N GLY A 378 -13.98 23.86 -5.10
CA GLY A 378 -15.16 23.71 -4.24
C GLY A 378 -14.78 23.34 -2.81
N LEU A 379 -13.79 22.46 -2.65
CA LEU A 379 -13.26 22.06 -1.35
C LEU A 379 -12.55 23.22 -0.64
N ALA A 380 -11.82 24.07 -1.36
CA ALA A 380 -11.18 25.27 -0.79
C ALA A 380 -12.19 26.30 -0.23
N ALA A 381 -13.47 26.21 -0.61
CA ALA A 381 -14.53 27.02 -0.03
C ALA A 381 -15.02 26.47 1.33
N LEU A 382 -14.67 25.24 1.71
CA LEU A 382 -14.96 24.70 3.03
C LEU A 382 -13.87 25.12 4.02
N GLU A 383 -14.28 25.40 5.25
CA GLU A 383 -13.34 25.66 6.34
C GLU A 383 -12.55 24.38 6.67
N ASP A 384 -11.26 24.52 7.01
CA ASP A 384 -10.41 23.38 7.36
C ASP A 384 -11.00 22.55 8.50
N GLN A 385 -11.62 23.20 9.50
CA GLN A 385 -12.30 22.53 10.61
C GLN A 385 -13.43 21.60 10.14
N VAL A 386 -14.20 22.00 9.12
CA VAL A 386 -15.25 21.15 8.53
C VAL A 386 -14.59 19.95 7.85
N CYS A 387 -13.57 20.17 7.04
CA CYS A 387 -12.83 19.09 6.39
C CYS A 387 -12.23 18.12 7.41
N ASP A 388 -11.65 18.63 8.48
CA ASP A 388 -11.05 17.83 9.55
C ASP A 388 -12.10 17.01 10.28
N SER A 389 -13.30 17.58 10.56
CA SER A 389 -14.42 16.82 11.13
C SER A 389 -14.82 15.64 10.24
N LEU A 390 -14.83 15.81 8.92
CA LEU A 390 -15.21 14.79 7.95
C LEU A 390 -14.16 13.68 7.76
N THR A 391 -12.93 13.88 8.26
CA THR A 391 -11.93 12.79 8.29
C THR A 391 -12.31 11.69 9.28
N ALA A 392 -13.05 12.03 10.35
CA ALA A 392 -13.50 11.08 11.35
C ALA A 392 -14.83 10.40 10.94
N PRO A 393 -15.00 9.09 11.21
CA PRO A 393 -16.25 8.37 10.92
C PRO A 393 -17.48 9.04 11.55
N ALA A 394 -17.39 9.45 12.82
CA ALA A 394 -18.47 10.13 13.53
C ALA A 394 -18.86 11.47 12.90
N GLY A 395 -17.88 12.23 12.41
CA GLY A 395 -18.13 13.50 11.72
C GLY A 395 -18.85 13.30 10.40
N ARG A 396 -18.50 12.25 9.63
CA ARG A 396 -19.26 11.86 8.43
C ARG A 396 -20.70 11.47 8.75
N SER A 397 -20.92 10.61 9.76
CA SER A 397 -22.27 10.23 10.19
C SER A 397 -23.09 11.45 10.63
N SER A 398 -22.49 12.42 11.32
CA SER A 398 -23.16 13.67 11.72
C SER A 398 -23.56 14.53 10.50
N ALA A 399 -22.64 14.74 9.56
CA ALA A 399 -22.90 15.49 8.34
C ALA A 399 -23.98 14.84 7.48
N GLU A 400 -23.95 13.52 7.31
CA GLU A 400 -24.97 12.75 6.59
C GLU A 400 -26.35 12.87 7.21
N ARG A 401 -26.48 12.81 8.55
CA ARG A 401 -27.77 13.01 9.23
C ARG A 401 -28.34 14.41 8.97
N ARG A 402 -27.48 15.43 8.95
CA ARG A 402 -27.90 16.79 8.61
C ARG A 402 -28.36 16.90 7.15
N LEU A 403 -27.55 16.40 6.23
CA LEU A 403 -27.87 16.39 4.80
C LEU A 403 -29.18 15.64 4.54
N ALA A 404 -29.40 14.50 5.20
CA ALA A 404 -30.63 13.74 5.08
C ALA A 404 -31.88 14.52 5.52
N ARG A 405 -31.78 15.32 6.60
CA ARG A 405 -32.88 16.22 7.03
C ARG A 405 -33.18 17.30 5.99
N GLU A 406 -32.15 17.92 5.45
CA GLU A 406 -32.30 18.96 4.41
C GLU A 406 -32.87 18.40 3.09
N LEU A 407 -32.49 17.17 2.75
CA LEU A 407 -32.94 16.48 1.53
C LEU A 407 -34.29 15.76 1.70
N GLY A 408 -34.81 15.66 2.92
CA GLY A 408 -36.06 14.95 3.21
C GLY A 408 -35.99 13.44 2.96
N VAL A 409 -34.83 12.82 3.15
CA VAL A 409 -34.61 11.37 2.96
C VAL A 409 -34.11 10.68 4.22
N PRO A 410 -34.24 9.34 4.32
CA PRO A 410 -33.61 8.59 5.40
C PRO A 410 -32.10 8.81 5.43
N ALA A 411 -31.52 8.97 6.62
CA ALA A 411 -30.07 9.11 6.78
C ALA A 411 -29.29 7.89 6.26
N ALA A 412 -29.92 6.71 6.23
CA ALA A 412 -29.35 5.50 5.63
C ALA A 412 -29.17 5.60 4.10
N HIS A 413 -29.80 6.56 3.43
CA HIS A 413 -29.75 6.73 1.97
C HIS A 413 -28.77 7.82 1.52
N VAL A 414 -28.10 8.49 2.46
CA VAL A 414 -27.13 9.56 2.19
C VAL A 414 -25.75 9.08 2.60
N ALA A 415 -24.78 9.23 1.71
CA ALA A 415 -23.38 8.97 2.03
C ALA A 415 -22.48 10.10 1.53
N LEU A 416 -21.52 10.50 2.37
CA LEU A 416 -20.60 11.59 2.09
C LEU A 416 -19.16 11.08 2.08
N ARG A 417 -18.41 11.41 1.03
CA ARG A 417 -16.98 11.09 0.91
C ARG A 417 -16.17 12.36 0.92
N LEU A 418 -15.12 12.39 1.75
CA LEU A 418 -14.01 13.33 1.63
C LEU A 418 -12.76 12.53 1.25
N ALA A 419 -12.10 12.90 0.16
CA ALA A 419 -10.87 12.24 -0.23
C ALA A 419 -9.71 12.54 0.76
N PRO A 420 -8.84 11.56 1.02
CA PRO A 420 -7.76 11.69 2.00
C PRO A 420 -6.74 12.75 1.55
N ARG A 421 -6.24 13.58 2.49
CA ARG A 421 -5.30 14.68 2.19
C ARG A 421 -4.08 14.25 1.35
N ARG A 422 -3.55 13.06 1.58
CA ARG A 422 -2.35 12.55 0.88
C ARG A 422 -2.64 11.85 -0.44
N MET A 423 -3.89 11.50 -0.75
CA MET A 423 -4.26 10.75 -1.98
C MET A 423 -3.36 9.53 -2.26
N GLN A 424 -2.86 8.86 -1.21
CA GLN A 424 -1.90 7.74 -1.31
C GLN A 424 -0.59 8.07 -2.07
N ALA A 425 -0.24 9.36 -2.17
CA ALA A 425 1.02 9.81 -2.73
C ALA A 425 2.21 9.23 -1.95
N LYS A 426 3.21 8.75 -2.68
CA LYS A 426 4.53 8.42 -2.14
C LYS A 426 5.48 9.54 -2.59
N ALA A 427 6.32 10.03 -1.69
CA ALA A 427 7.36 10.97 -2.08
C ALA A 427 8.29 10.27 -3.08
N PRO A 428 8.71 10.90 -4.19
CA PRO A 428 9.60 10.28 -5.16
C PRO A 428 11.04 10.29 -4.64
N ASP A 429 11.32 9.54 -3.58
CA ASP A 429 12.56 9.57 -2.80
C ASP A 429 13.56 8.45 -3.16
N THR A 430 13.37 7.81 -4.33
CA THR A 430 14.26 6.76 -4.84
C THR A 430 15.72 7.24 -4.79
N PRO A 431 16.63 6.49 -4.15
CA PRO A 431 18.04 6.85 -4.14
C PRO A 431 18.63 6.90 -5.56
N ILE A 432 19.27 8.00 -5.89
CA ILE A 432 19.98 8.17 -7.16
C ILE A 432 21.48 8.15 -6.89
N GLY A 433 22.19 7.20 -7.51
CA GLY A 433 23.64 7.17 -7.55
C GLY A 433 24.15 8.38 -8.33
N TRP A 434 24.82 9.28 -7.62
CA TRP A 434 25.22 10.60 -8.10
C TRP A 434 26.74 10.80 -8.00
N ARG A 435 27.19 12.01 -8.35
CA ARG A 435 28.61 12.41 -8.37
C ARG A 435 29.31 12.05 -7.06
N ASN A 436 30.59 11.68 -7.18
CA ASN A 436 31.46 11.31 -6.05
C ASN A 436 30.95 10.12 -5.21
N GLY A 437 30.10 9.26 -5.77
CA GLY A 437 29.55 8.10 -5.08
C GLY A 437 28.48 8.44 -4.03
N GLN A 438 27.94 9.67 -4.06
CA GLN A 438 26.85 10.06 -3.17
C GLN A 438 25.50 9.51 -3.65
N ALA A 439 24.60 9.25 -2.71
CA ALA A 439 23.19 8.99 -2.99
C ALA A 439 22.37 10.26 -2.74
N ILE A 440 21.61 10.70 -3.74
CA ILE A 440 20.67 11.83 -3.60
C ILE A 440 19.24 11.30 -3.82
N PRO A 441 18.27 11.61 -2.93
CA PRO A 441 16.86 11.30 -3.19
C PRO A 441 16.37 11.95 -4.49
N PHE A 442 15.60 11.23 -5.30
CA PHE A 442 15.20 11.70 -6.63
C PHE A 442 14.42 13.03 -6.59
N ASP A 443 13.52 13.22 -5.63
CA ASP A 443 12.78 14.48 -5.42
C ASP A 443 13.70 15.68 -5.12
N ARG A 444 14.78 15.43 -4.38
CA ARG A 444 15.80 16.42 -4.05
C ARG A 444 16.63 16.74 -5.29
N LEU A 445 17.04 15.72 -6.05
CA LEU A 445 17.73 15.90 -7.34
C LEU A 445 16.91 16.78 -8.29
N CYS A 446 15.60 16.50 -8.42
CA CYS A 446 14.70 17.27 -9.28
C CYS A 446 14.61 18.74 -8.85
N ARG A 447 14.52 19.02 -7.55
CA ARG A 447 14.39 20.39 -7.02
C ARG A 447 15.70 21.18 -7.07
N GLU A 448 16.82 20.56 -6.70
CA GLU A 448 18.11 21.25 -6.58
C GLU A 448 18.82 21.38 -7.94
N HIS A 449 18.59 20.42 -8.85
CA HIS A 449 19.30 20.36 -10.13
C HIS A 449 18.39 20.45 -11.37
N GLY A 450 17.06 20.38 -11.21
CA GLY A 450 16.12 20.45 -12.34
C GLY A 450 16.03 19.17 -13.18
N LEU A 451 16.45 18.02 -12.64
CA LEU A 451 16.61 16.78 -13.41
C LEU A 451 15.76 15.62 -12.88
N PRO A 452 14.70 15.22 -13.60
CA PRO A 452 13.93 15.99 -14.59
C PRO A 452 12.87 16.87 -13.91
N LEU A 453 12.56 18.02 -14.52
CA LEU A 453 11.53 18.95 -13.99
C LEU A 453 10.12 18.33 -13.88
N SER A 454 9.80 17.33 -14.70
CA SER A 454 8.48 16.67 -14.73
C SER A 454 8.08 16.10 -13.37
N ALA A 455 9.01 15.41 -12.70
CA ALA A 455 8.77 14.73 -11.43
C ALA A 455 8.47 15.71 -10.27
N ALA A 456 8.93 16.96 -10.36
CA ALA A 456 8.69 17.97 -9.31
C ALA A 456 7.19 18.33 -9.16
N SER A 457 6.39 18.13 -10.21
CA SER A 457 4.95 18.42 -10.20
C SER A 457 4.09 17.30 -9.59
N LEU A 458 4.66 16.11 -9.38
CA LEU A 458 3.93 14.92 -8.97
C LEU A 458 3.14 15.10 -7.67
N PRO A 459 3.71 15.69 -6.59
CA PRO A 459 2.95 15.94 -5.35
C PRO A 459 1.73 16.84 -5.57
N MET A 460 1.85 17.88 -6.41
CA MET A 460 0.74 18.78 -6.74
C MET A 460 -0.35 18.06 -7.54
N ARG A 461 0.02 17.20 -8.48
CA ARG A 461 -0.93 16.40 -9.25
C ARG A 461 -1.74 15.47 -8.36
N TYR A 462 -1.09 14.77 -7.42
CA TYR A 462 -1.79 13.95 -6.42
C TYR A 462 -2.74 14.80 -5.57
N ALA A 463 -2.31 15.97 -5.09
CA ALA A 463 -3.17 16.87 -4.32
C ALA A 463 -4.39 17.34 -5.13
N GLY A 464 -4.24 17.52 -6.44
CA GLY A 464 -5.32 17.89 -7.36
C GLY A 464 -6.42 16.83 -7.53
N LEU A 465 -6.17 15.56 -7.13
CA LEU A 465 -7.20 14.52 -7.14
C LEU A 465 -8.18 14.64 -5.97
N ARG A 466 -7.88 15.46 -4.96
CA ARG A 466 -8.67 15.54 -3.73
C ARG A 466 -10.01 16.23 -3.99
N ASP A 467 -11.10 15.58 -3.60
CA ASP A 467 -12.47 16.01 -3.81
C ASP A 467 -13.35 15.72 -2.58
N LEU A 468 -14.62 16.15 -2.65
CA LEU A 468 -15.70 15.72 -1.78
C LEU A 468 -16.94 15.40 -2.62
N SER A 469 -17.56 14.26 -2.36
CA SER A 469 -18.74 13.80 -3.11
C SER A 469 -19.89 13.46 -2.18
N LEU A 470 -21.09 13.89 -2.55
CA LEU A 470 -22.36 13.50 -1.94
C LEU A 470 -23.04 12.46 -2.82
N TYR A 471 -23.36 11.31 -2.24
CA TYR A 471 -24.10 10.23 -2.90
C TYR A 471 -25.46 10.05 -2.24
N VAL A 472 -26.48 9.82 -3.06
CA VAL A 472 -27.84 9.57 -2.58
C VAL A 472 -28.41 8.36 -3.32
N ARG A 473 -28.95 7.41 -2.57
CA ARG A 473 -29.55 6.18 -3.11
C ARG A 473 -30.75 6.48 -4.03
N ASP A 474 -30.78 5.85 -5.20
CA ASP A 474 -31.91 5.92 -6.14
C ASP A 474 -33.23 5.41 -5.53
N GLY A 475 -34.32 6.15 -5.74
CA GLY A 475 -35.67 5.77 -5.28
C GLY A 475 -36.41 6.82 -4.44
N ALA A 476 -35.79 7.96 -4.15
CA ALA A 476 -36.46 9.13 -3.61
C ALA A 476 -36.48 10.24 -4.67
N ALA A 477 -37.64 10.86 -4.90
CA ALA A 477 -37.76 12.05 -5.73
C ALA A 477 -37.11 13.25 -5.01
N VAL A 478 -35.78 13.22 -4.85
CA VAL A 478 -35.00 14.24 -4.17
C VAL A 478 -34.63 15.31 -5.17
N ALA A 479 -34.99 16.55 -4.90
CA ALA A 479 -34.49 17.68 -5.66
C ALA A 479 -32.96 17.75 -5.51
N SER A 480 -32.24 17.80 -6.63
CA SER A 480 -30.80 18.02 -6.62
C SER A 480 -30.47 19.35 -5.91
N ILE A 481 -29.43 19.36 -5.10
CA ILE A 481 -28.89 20.57 -4.48
C ILE A 481 -27.63 21.03 -5.21
N THR A 482 -27.35 22.33 -5.18
CA THR A 482 -26.13 22.87 -5.81
C THR A 482 -24.90 22.63 -4.93
N ALA A 483 -23.71 22.72 -5.54
CA ALA A 483 -22.43 22.73 -4.82
C ALA A 483 -22.38 23.81 -3.72
N GLY A 484 -22.86 25.03 -4.03
CA GLY A 484 -22.94 26.11 -3.04
C GLY A 484 -23.84 25.78 -1.86
N ARG A 485 -25.01 25.18 -2.12
CA ARG A 485 -25.93 24.75 -1.06
C ARG A 485 -25.32 23.64 -0.19
N LEU A 486 -24.59 22.70 -0.79
CA LEU A 486 -23.85 21.68 -0.03
C LEU A 486 -22.84 22.32 0.92
N VAL A 487 -22.05 23.29 0.43
CA VAL A 487 -21.08 24.03 1.25
C VAL A 487 -21.75 24.74 2.43
N GLU A 488 -22.89 25.41 2.20
CA GLU A 488 -23.67 26.06 3.27
C GLU A 488 -24.14 25.06 4.34
N ILE A 489 -24.68 23.91 3.93
CA ILE A 489 -25.15 22.87 4.85
C ILE A 489 -23.98 22.32 5.69
N LEU A 490 -22.84 22.04 5.05
CA LEU A 490 -21.66 21.48 5.70
C LEU A 490 -20.99 22.47 6.66
N ARG A 491 -20.93 23.77 6.33
CA ARG A 491 -20.40 24.79 7.26
C ARG A 491 -21.16 24.85 8.57
N GLY A 492 -22.48 24.64 8.52
CA GLY A 492 -23.27 24.59 9.75
C GLY A 492 -22.97 23.38 10.64
N VAL A 493 -22.28 22.33 10.16
CA VAL A 493 -21.97 21.11 10.92
C VAL A 493 -20.94 21.38 12.02
N ALA A 494 -20.11 22.42 11.89
CA ALA A 494 -19.04 22.73 12.85
C ALA A 494 -19.52 23.25 14.23
N PHE A 495 -20.83 23.48 14.42
CA PHE A 495 -21.40 24.11 15.61
C PHE A 495 -22.38 23.23 16.42
N ALA A 496 -22.36 21.91 16.24
CA ALA A 496 -23.26 20.98 16.95
C ALA A 496 -22.53 19.87 17.69
#